data_AF-A0A951BNM3-F1
#
_entry.id   AF-A0A951BNM3-F1
#
_cell.length_a   1.000
_cell.length_b   1.000
_cell.length_c   1.000
_cell.angle_alpha   90.00
_cell.angle_beta   90.00
_cell.angle_gamma   90.00
#
_symmetry.space_group_name_H-M   'P 1'
#
loop_
_entity.id
_entity.type
_entity.pdbx_description
1 polymer ?
#
loop_
_entity_poly.entity_id
_entity_poly.type
_entity_poly.pdbx_seq_one_letter_code
_entity_poly.pdbx_strand_id
1 'polypeptide(L)'
;MASNVRGPAIFLAQFAGDATPFNSFDAICGWAAGLGYKGVQIPSWDARLFDLAKAADSKAYCEELAGIANRHGITITELSTHLQGQLVAVHPAYDEAFDAFAPAAVHGRPRERQKWAVDQLMLAAKASANLGLHAHVTFSGALAWPFLYPWPPRAAGLIDTAFDELARRWRPILNAFDEADCFVCFEIHP
;
A
#
# COMPACT_ATOMS: atom_id res chain seq x y z
N MET A 1 -5.75 -0.19 33.83
CA MET A 1 -6.09 -0.94 32.59
C MET A 1 -4.80 -1.09 31.81
N ALA A 2 -4.40 -2.30 31.43
CA ALA A 2 -3.32 -2.46 30.47
C ALA A 2 -3.77 -1.84 29.16
N SER A 3 -3.01 -0.88 28.64
CA SER A 3 -3.30 -0.24 27.37
C SER A 3 -2.95 -1.22 26.25
N ASN A 4 -3.90 -1.50 25.34
CA ASN A 4 -3.64 -2.26 24.11
C ASN A 4 -2.87 -1.43 23.06
N VAL A 5 -2.45 -0.20 23.39
CA VAL A 5 -1.66 0.67 22.50
C VAL A 5 -0.22 0.18 22.47
N ARG A 6 0.26 -0.19 21.27
CA ARG A 6 1.62 -0.72 21.02
C ARG A 6 2.70 0.37 20.90
N GLY A 7 2.31 1.64 20.87
CA GLY A 7 3.19 2.80 20.74
C GLY A 7 2.95 3.56 19.43
N PRO A 8 3.58 4.74 19.27
CA PRO A 8 3.45 5.54 18.06
C PRO A 8 4.21 4.89 16.90
N ALA A 9 3.57 4.84 15.74
CA ALA A 9 4.19 4.44 14.48
C ALA A 9 4.19 5.62 13.49
N ILE A 10 5.15 5.60 12.55
CA ILE A 10 5.27 6.63 11.51
C ILE A 10 5.19 6.01 10.12
N PHE A 11 4.53 6.71 9.19
CA PHE A 11 4.47 6.29 7.80
C PHE A 11 5.66 6.88 7.01
N LEU A 12 6.57 6.01 6.57
CA LEU A 12 7.84 6.44 5.98
C LEU A 12 7.71 7.16 4.63
N ALA A 13 6.61 6.95 3.89
CA ALA A 13 6.40 7.59 2.59
C ALA A 13 6.37 9.12 2.67
N GLN A 14 5.97 9.68 3.81
CA GLN A 14 5.91 11.13 4.03
C GLN A 14 7.31 11.76 4.15
N PHE A 15 8.35 10.96 4.34
CA PHE A 15 9.70 11.42 4.64
C PHE A 15 10.75 10.89 3.66
N ALA A 16 10.50 9.76 3.00
CA ALA A 16 11.43 9.12 2.08
C ALA A 16 11.92 10.09 0.99
N GLY A 17 13.24 10.15 0.78
CA GLY A 17 13.89 11.12 -0.08
C GLY A 17 15.31 10.70 -0.44
N ASP A 18 15.98 11.48 -1.30
CA ASP A 18 17.30 11.07 -1.82
C ASP A 18 18.47 11.39 -0.87
N ALA A 19 18.22 12.18 0.19
CA ALA A 19 19.23 12.57 1.16
C ALA A 19 19.12 11.80 2.48
N THR A 20 20.26 11.52 3.11
CA THR A 20 20.34 10.96 4.47
C THR A 20 19.60 11.87 5.48
N PRO A 21 18.82 11.32 6.42
CA PRO A 21 18.61 9.90 6.72
C PRO A 21 17.49 9.21 5.91
N PHE A 22 16.88 9.87 4.93
CA PHE A 22 15.64 9.45 4.29
C PHE A 22 15.81 8.53 3.06
N ASN A 23 17.04 8.19 2.72
CA ASN A 23 17.44 7.51 1.48
C ASN A 23 17.78 6.03 1.65
N SER A 24 17.65 5.47 2.85
CA SER A 24 17.81 4.04 3.11
C SER A 24 16.99 3.60 4.31
N PHE A 25 16.61 2.32 4.34
CA PHE A 25 15.78 1.77 5.41
C PHE A 25 16.46 1.81 6.79
N ASP A 26 17.76 1.51 6.87
CA ASP A 26 18.52 1.54 8.13
C ASP A 26 18.61 2.95 8.70
N ALA A 27 18.98 3.94 7.89
CA ALA A 27 19.13 5.32 8.34
C ALA A 27 17.79 5.94 8.77
N ILE A 28 16.71 5.69 8.02
CA ILE A 28 15.39 6.26 8.33
C ILE A 28 14.78 5.60 9.58
N CYS A 29 15.06 4.31 9.83
CA CYS A 29 14.70 3.66 11.09
C CYS A 29 15.44 4.29 12.27
N GLY A 30 16.75 4.54 12.16
CA GLY A 30 17.51 5.22 13.22
C GLY A 30 17.00 6.63 13.51
N TRP A 31 16.64 7.39 12.46
CA TRP A 31 16.00 8.69 12.61
C TRP A 31 14.65 8.61 13.32
N ALA A 32 13.75 7.70 12.90
CA ALA A 32 12.45 7.51 13.52
C ALA A 32 12.58 7.11 15.00
N ALA A 33 13.56 6.25 15.34
CA ALA A 33 13.83 5.81 16.70
C ALA A 33 14.29 6.97 17.58
N GLY A 34 15.18 7.83 17.05
CA GLY A 34 15.64 9.04 17.72
C GLY A 34 14.51 10.02 18.07
N LEU A 35 13.40 9.99 17.35
CA LEU A 35 12.19 10.78 17.63
C LEU A 35 11.22 10.09 18.61
N GLY A 36 11.50 8.86 19.03
CA GLY A 36 10.68 8.11 19.99
C GLY A 36 9.60 7.21 19.39
N TYR A 37 9.55 7.06 18.06
CA TYR A 37 8.66 6.09 17.41
C TYR A 37 9.01 4.66 17.80
N LYS A 38 8.00 3.78 17.80
CA LYS A 38 8.10 2.35 18.10
C LYS A 38 7.78 1.46 16.91
N GLY A 39 7.16 2.04 15.88
CA GLY A 39 6.76 1.36 14.65
C GLY A 39 7.09 2.18 13.41
N VAL A 40 7.33 1.49 12.30
CA VAL A 40 7.33 2.09 10.96
C VAL A 40 6.38 1.35 10.04
N GLN A 41 5.61 2.11 9.28
CA GLN A 41 4.87 1.62 8.13
C GLN A 41 5.68 1.91 6.86
N ILE A 42 5.88 0.87 6.04
CA ILE A 42 6.77 0.93 4.87
C ILE A 42 5.96 1.09 3.58
N PRO A 43 6.19 2.12 2.76
CA PRO A 43 5.66 2.16 1.40
C PRO A 43 6.33 1.09 0.53
N SER A 44 5.55 0.20 -0.07
CA SER A 44 6.09 -0.91 -0.84
C SER A 44 6.63 -0.53 -2.22
N TRP A 45 6.38 0.69 -2.69
CA TRP A 45 6.83 1.19 -3.99
C TRP A 45 8.23 1.83 -3.97
N ASP A 46 8.72 2.22 -2.80
CA ASP A 46 9.97 2.96 -2.68
C ASP A 46 11.17 2.02 -2.60
N ALA A 47 11.81 1.79 -3.74
CA ALA A 47 12.96 0.89 -3.86
C ALA A 47 14.19 1.31 -3.02
N ARG A 48 14.25 2.56 -2.52
CA ARG A 48 15.30 2.99 -1.59
C ARG A 48 15.13 2.32 -0.22
N LEU A 49 13.89 1.97 0.14
CA LEU A 49 13.53 1.43 1.45
C LEU A 49 13.17 -0.05 1.39
N PHE A 50 12.55 -0.52 0.30
CA PHE A 50 11.93 -1.85 0.26
C PHE A 50 11.85 -2.43 -1.15
N ASP A 51 12.24 -3.69 -1.30
CA ASP A 51 12.05 -4.48 -2.53
C ASP A 51 10.88 -5.43 -2.36
N LEU A 52 9.72 -5.06 -2.92
CA LEU A 52 8.48 -5.82 -2.79
C LEU A 52 8.55 -7.21 -3.43
N ALA A 53 9.18 -7.33 -4.60
CA ALA A 53 9.27 -8.61 -5.28
C ALA A 53 10.16 -9.57 -4.48
N LYS A 54 11.31 -9.08 -4.01
CA LYS A 54 12.20 -9.86 -3.14
C LYS A 54 11.53 -10.23 -1.81
N ALA A 55 10.74 -9.32 -1.22
CA ALA A 55 9.98 -9.60 0.00
C ALA A 55 8.91 -10.67 -0.20
N ALA A 56 8.25 -10.70 -1.36
CA ALA A 56 7.27 -11.73 -1.68
C ALA A 56 7.91 -13.13 -1.84
N ASP A 57 9.13 -13.20 -2.36
CA ASP A 57 9.80 -14.46 -2.70
C ASP A 57 10.82 -14.95 -1.65
N SER A 58 11.25 -14.08 -0.72
CA SER A 58 12.32 -14.39 0.23
C SER A 58 11.97 -14.01 1.67
N LYS A 59 11.68 -15.04 2.49
CA LYS A 59 11.55 -14.88 3.93
C LYS A 59 12.83 -14.37 4.59
N ALA A 60 14.00 -14.81 4.12
CA ALA A 60 15.29 -14.36 4.64
C ALA A 60 15.49 -12.84 4.46
N TYR A 61 15.06 -12.27 3.33
CA TYR A 61 15.08 -10.82 3.13
C TYR A 61 14.15 -10.08 4.10
N CYS A 62 12.97 -10.64 4.38
CA CYS A 62 12.03 -10.09 5.36
C CYS A 62 12.60 -10.13 6.79
N GLU A 63 13.27 -11.23 7.16
CA GLU A 63 13.96 -11.37 8.45
C GLU A 63 15.13 -10.38 8.59
N GLU A 64 15.90 -10.17 7.51
CA GLU A 64 16.97 -9.16 7.47
C GLU A 64 16.40 -7.75 7.69
N LEU A 65 15.34 -7.38 6.97
CA LEU A 65 14.65 -6.09 7.14
C LEU A 65 14.11 -5.91 8.56
N ALA A 66 13.40 -6.90 9.11
CA ALA A 66 12.93 -6.84 10.48
C ALA A 66 14.10 -6.69 11.47
N GLY A 67 15.21 -7.39 11.21
CA GLY A 67 16.46 -7.25 11.96
C GLY A 67 17.03 -5.84 11.92
N ILE A 68 17.01 -5.16 10.75
CA ILE A 68 17.44 -3.77 10.60
C ILE A 68 16.62 -2.84 11.50
N ALA A 69 15.29 -2.90 11.43
CA ALA A 69 14.43 -2.07 12.27
C ALA A 69 14.66 -2.35 13.77
N ASN A 70 14.75 -3.63 14.15
CA ASN A 70 14.93 -4.06 15.53
C ASN A 70 16.25 -3.56 16.16
N ARG A 71 17.33 -3.41 15.37
CA ARG A 71 18.60 -2.83 15.88
C ARG A 71 18.45 -1.39 16.36
N HIS A 72 17.49 -0.65 15.81
CA HIS A 72 17.14 0.71 16.26
C HIS A 72 16.04 0.73 17.34
N GLY A 73 15.53 -0.44 17.75
CA GLY A 73 14.44 -0.55 18.72
C GLY A 73 13.05 -0.20 18.15
N ILE A 74 12.88 -0.31 16.82
CA ILE A 74 11.59 -0.14 16.14
C ILE A 74 11.17 -1.45 15.45
N THR A 75 9.86 -1.68 15.34
CA THR A 75 9.31 -2.78 14.56
C THR A 75 8.65 -2.30 13.26
N ILE A 76 8.54 -3.20 12.27
CA ILE A 76 7.73 -2.96 11.07
C ILE A 76 6.28 -3.26 11.45
N THR A 77 5.38 -2.30 11.29
CA THR A 77 3.98 -2.45 11.73
C THR A 77 3.06 -2.89 10.60
N GLU A 78 3.20 -2.29 9.43
CA GLU A 78 2.42 -2.60 8.24
C GLU A 78 3.24 -2.31 6.96
N LEU A 79 2.88 -2.99 5.87
CA LEU A 79 3.21 -2.54 4.53
C LEU A 79 2.08 -1.63 4.01
N SER A 80 2.44 -0.69 3.14
CA SER A 80 1.53 0.25 2.49
C SER A 80 1.60 0.10 0.98
N THR A 81 0.45 -0.09 0.34
CA THR A 81 0.30 -0.08 -1.13
C THR A 81 -0.61 1.03 -1.63
N HIS A 82 -0.73 2.19 -0.96
CA HIS A 82 -1.66 3.26 -1.32
C HIS A 82 -1.68 3.61 -2.82
N LEU A 83 -0.50 3.85 -3.43
CA LEU A 83 -0.41 4.18 -4.85
C LEU A 83 -0.86 3.02 -5.74
N GLN A 84 -0.44 1.79 -5.43
CA GLN A 84 -0.80 0.60 -6.19
C GLN A 84 -2.28 0.25 -6.03
N GLY A 85 -2.83 0.34 -4.82
CA GLY A 85 -4.24 0.09 -4.53
C GLY A 85 -5.16 1.07 -5.24
N GLN A 86 -4.78 2.35 -5.29
CA GLN A 86 -5.50 3.36 -6.08
C GLN A 86 -5.66 2.95 -7.54
N LEU A 87 -4.63 2.32 -8.11
CA LEU A 87 -4.56 1.90 -9.50
C LEU A 87 -5.37 0.62 -9.81
N VAL A 88 -5.90 -0.08 -8.79
CA VAL A 88 -6.83 -1.20 -9.01
C VAL A 88 -8.12 -0.70 -9.67
N ALA A 89 -8.58 0.50 -9.32
CA ALA A 89 -9.85 1.05 -9.76
C ALA A 89 -9.77 2.55 -10.05
N VAL A 90 -9.28 2.89 -11.24
CA VAL A 90 -9.28 4.26 -11.76
C VAL A 90 -10.45 4.47 -12.73
N HIS A 91 -11.23 5.52 -12.50
CA HIS A 91 -12.22 5.97 -13.48
C HIS A 91 -11.52 6.61 -14.69
N PRO A 92 -11.94 6.34 -15.95
CA PRO A 92 -11.26 6.85 -17.15
C PRO A 92 -11.07 8.38 -17.20
N ALA A 93 -11.98 9.13 -16.57
CA ALA A 93 -11.86 10.60 -16.47
C ALA A 93 -10.60 11.08 -15.72
N TYR A 94 -9.96 10.22 -14.92
CA TYR A 94 -8.74 10.52 -14.17
C TYR A 94 -7.53 9.71 -14.67
N ASP A 95 -7.64 9.03 -15.82
CA ASP A 95 -6.64 8.05 -16.25
C ASP A 95 -5.24 8.65 -16.32
N GLU A 96 -5.09 9.79 -17.02
CA GLU A 96 -3.82 10.50 -17.19
C GLU A 96 -3.18 10.93 -15.87
N ALA A 97 -3.98 11.48 -14.94
CA ALA A 97 -3.49 11.97 -13.66
C ALA A 97 -2.85 10.88 -12.79
N PHE A 98 -3.27 9.62 -12.98
CA PHE A 98 -2.78 8.48 -12.20
C PHE A 98 -1.61 7.74 -12.85
N ASP A 99 -1.10 8.16 -14.02
CA ASP A 99 0.07 7.50 -14.62
C ASP A 99 1.30 7.60 -13.73
N ALA A 100 1.50 8.74 -13.06
CA ALA A 100 2.63 8.97 -12.17
C ALA A 100 2.74 7.98 -10.99
N PHE A 101 1.68 7.22 -10.69
CA PHE A 101 1.66 6.23 -9.61
C PHE A 101 2.18 4.86 -10.05
N ALA A 102 2.44 4.68 -11.34
CA ALA A 102 2.93 3.44 -11.93
C ALA A 102 4.28 3.64 -12.64
N PRO A 103 5.02 2.56 -12.93
CA PRO A 103 6.22 2.63 -13.77
C PRO A 103 5.91 3.14 -15.18
N ALA A 104 6.86 3.86 -15.79
CA ALA A 104 6.74 4.43 -17.12
C ALA A 104 6.32 3.43 -18.22
N ALA A 105 6.66 2.15 -18.04
CA ALA A 105 6.33 1.09 -18.98
C ALA A 105 4.81 0.87 -19.19
N VAL A 106 3.98 1.27 -18.22
CA VAL A 106 2.51 1.12 -18.29
C VAL A 106 1.75 2.44 -18.39
N HIS A 107 2.46 3.56 -18.61
CA HIS A 107 1.84 4.88 -18.80
C HIS A 107 1.00 4.93 -20.08
N GLY A 108 -0.16 5.59 -20.03
CA GLY A 108 -1.14 5.62 -21.13
C GLY A 108 -1.77 4.26 -21.45
N ARG A 109 -1.58 3.25 -20.59
CA ARG A 109 -2.07 1.88 -20.79
C ARG A 109 -2.93 1.43 -19.61
N PRO A 110 -4.16 1.97 -19.45
CA PRO A 110 -5.01 1.75 -18.27
C PRO A 110 -5.19 0.28 -17.88
N ARG A 111 -5.36 -0.61 -18.87
CA ARG A 111 -5.54 -2.04 -18.62
C ARG A 111 -4.27 -2.71 -18.11
N GLU A 112 -3.12 -2.36 -18.68
CA GLU A 112 -1.81 -2.90 -18.24
C GLU A 112 -1.44 -2.34 -16.87
N ARG A 113 -1.72 -1.05 -16.62
CA ARG A 113 -1.53 -0.40 -15.32
C ARG A 113 -2.39 -1.04 -14.23
N GLN A 114 -3.66 -1.31 -14.52
CA GLN A 114 -4.57 -1.99 -13.59
C GLN A 114 -4.12 -3.43 -13.31
N LYS A 115 -3.65 -4.16 -14.33
CA LYS A 115 -3.05 -5.48 -14.13
C LYS A 115 -1.81 -5.40 -13.25
N TRP A 116 -0.90 -4.46 -13.52
CA TRP A 116 0.30 -4.25 -12.72
C TRP A 116 -0.07 -3.96 -11.26
N ALA A 117 -1.04 -3.08 -11.02
CA ALA A 117 -1.52 -2.74 -9.68
C ALA A 117 -2.01 -3.98 -8.91
N VAL A 118 -2.83 -4.82 -9.56
CA VAL A 118 -3.27 -6.10 -8.97
C VAL A 118 -2.07 -6.98 -8.65
N ASP A 119 -1.13 -7.15 -9.58
CA ASP A 119 0.07 -7.97 -9.37
C ASP A 119 0.90 -7.47 -8.18
N GLN A 120 1.03 -6.14 -7.99
CA GLN A 120 1.71 -5.57 -6.82
C GLN A 120 1.01 -5.91 -5.50
N LEU A 121 -0.33 -5.86 -5.45
CA LEU A 121 -1.10 -6.24 -4.26
C LEU A 121 -0.97 -7.74 -3.97
N MET A 122 -0.87 -8.60 -4.99
CA MET A 122 -0.61 -10.04 -4.80
C MET A 122 0.79 -10.29 -4.21
N LEU A 123 1.81 -9.55 -4.65
CA LEU A 123 3.14 -9.59 -4.04
C LEU A 123 3.10 -9.09 -2.59
N ALA A 124 2.31 -8.04 -2.34
CA ALA A 124 2.17 -7.45 -1.01
C ALA A 124 1.51 -8.39 0.00
N ALA A 125 0.55 -9.21 -0.40
CA ALA A 125 -0.01 -10.26 0.44
C ALA A 125 1.08 -11.26 0.88
N LYS A 126 1.87 -11.77 -0.08
CA LYS A 126 2.99 -12.70 0.21
C LYS A 126 4.06 -12.06 1.09
N ALA A 127 4.45 -10.82 0.79
CA ALA A 127 5.43 -10.09 1.57
C ALA A 127 4.94 -9.85 3.00
N SER A 128 3.65 -9.55 3.19
CA SER A 128 3.04 -9.38 4.52
C SER A 128 3.08 -10.69 5.31
N ALA A 129 2.77 -11.83 4.68
CA ALA A 129 2.93 -13.15 5.31
C ALA A 129 4.39 -13.44 5.69
N ASN A 130 5.34 -13.17 4.80
CA ASN A 130 6.77 -13.40 5.06
C ASN A 130 7.31 -12.52 6.20
N LEU A 131 6.80 -11.30 6.37
CA LEU A 131 7.10 -10.40 7.48
C LEU A 131 6.31 -10.71 8.76
N GLY A 132 5.30 -11.59 8.70
CA GLY A 132 4.41 -11.87 9.83
C GLY A 132 3.49 -10.70 10.19
N LEU A 133 3.07 -9.91 9.21
CA LEU A 133 2.19 -8.75 9.40
C LEU A 133 0.72 -9.15 9.25
N HIS A 134 -0.12 -8.73 10.20
CA HIS A 134 -1.56 -8.99 10.18
C HIS A 134 -2.40 -7.83 9.65
N ALA A 135 -1.78 -6.72 9.27
CA ALA A 135 -2.46 -5.57 8.69
C ALA A 135 -1.66 -4.99 7.52
N HIS A 136 -2.38 -4.60 6.47
CA HIS A 136 -1.83 -4.00 5.27
C HIS A 136 -2.68 -2.81 4.85
N VAL A 137 -2.09 -1.62 4.76
CA VAL A 137 -2.85 -0.41 4.42
C VAL A 137 -2.78 -0.10 2.93
N THR A 138 -3.89 0.37 2.37
CA THR A 138 -3.96 0.67 0.93
C THR A 138 -5.14 1.59 0.61
N PHE A 139 -5.17 2.10 -0.63
CA PHE A 139 -6.38 2.73 -1.19
C PHE A 139 -7.17 1.70 -1.99
N SER A 140 -8.50 1.88 -2.04
CA SER A 140 -9.36 1.02 -2.86
C SER A 140 -9.37 1.40 -4.34
N GLY A 141 -8.93 2.62 -4.67
CA GLY A 141 -9.38 3.28 -5.89
C GLY A 141 -10.88 3.63 -5.82
N ALA A 142 -11.38 4.34 -6.83
CA ALA A 142 -12.76 4.80 -6.86
C ALA A 142 -13.28 5.00 -8.29
N LEU A 143 -14.25 4.17 -8.68
CA LEU A 143 -14.94 4.31 -9.96
C LEU A 143 -16.08 5.34 -9.89
N ALA A 144 -16.66 5.55 -8.71
CA ALA A 144 -17.77 6.48 -8.52
C ALA A 144 -17.33 7.92 -8.20
N TRP A 145 -16.03 8.17 -7.99
CA TRP A 145 -15.51 9.46 -7.54
C TRP A 145 -15.93 10.67 -8.38
N PRO A 146 -15.89 10.63 -9.73
CA PRO A 146 -16.35 11.77 -10.54
C PRO A 146 -17.84 12.10 -10.36
N PHE A 147 -18.61 11.20 -9.76
CA PHE A 147 -20.05 11.34 -9.55
C PHE A 147 -20.42 11.67 -8.10
N LEU A 148 -19.46 12.19 -7.32
CA LEU A 148 -19.69 12.68 -5.97
C LEU A 148 -20.71 13.83 -5.98
N TYR A 149 -20.56 14.77 -6.90
CA TYR A 149 -21.55 15.83 -7.10
C TYR A 149 -22.73 15.28 -7.92
N PRO A 150 -23.97 15.32 -7.40
CA PRO A 150 -25.11 14.61 -7.98
C PRO A 150 -25.76 15.32 -9.18
N TRP A 151 -25.02 16.20 -9.86
CA TRP A 151 -25.52 16.98 -11.01
C TRP A 151 -24.56 16.90 -12.21
N PRO A 152 -25.07 16.60 -13.44
CA PRO A 152 -26.47 16.25 -13.75
C PRO A 152 -26.92 14.96 -13.03
N PRO A 153 -28.23 14.70 -12.91
CA PRO A 153 -28.73 13.51 -12.24
C PRO A 153 -28.10 12.24 -12.80
N ARG A 154 -27.56 11.40 -11.90
CA ARG A 154 -26.91 10.14 -12.26
C ARG A 154 -27.93 9.16 -12.80
N ALA A 155 -27.53 8.33 -13.77
CA ALA A 155 -28.35 7.22 -14.21
C ALA A 155 -28.65 6.27 -13.03
N ALA A 156 -29.85 5.69 -13.00
CA ALA A 156 -30.22 4.69 -12.01
C ALA A 156 -29.24 3.50 -12.10
N GLY A 157 -28.80 2.99 -10.94
CA GLY A 157 -27.87 1.86 -10.85
C GLY A 157 -26.39 2.18 -11.10
N LEU A 158 -26.02 3.43 -11.41
CA LEU A 158 -24.62 3.81 -11.64
C LEU A 158 -23.74 3.54 -10.41
N ILE A 159 -24.22 3.88 -9.22
CA ILE A 159 -23.48 3.68 -7.97
C ILE A 159 -23.33 2.19 -7.66
N ASP A 160 -24.40 1.41 -7.78
CA ASP A 160 -24.36 -0.04 -7.58
C ASP A 160 -23.37 -0.71 -8.55
N THR A 161 -23.42 -0.33 -9.83
CA THR A 161 -22.48 -0.82 -10.85
C THR A 161 -21.01 -0.52 -10.49
N ALA A 162 -20.74 0.68 -9.97
CA ALA A 162 -19.38 1.07 -9.58
C ALA A 162 -18.87 0.25 -8.39
N PHE A 163 -19.73 -0.03 -7.40
CA PHE A 163 -19.37 -0.86 -6.25
C PHE A 163 -19.27 -2.35 -6.59
N ASP A 164 -20.15 -2.87 -7.45
CA ASP A 164 -20.08 -4.25 -7.94
C ASP A 164 -18.78 -4.50 -8.70
N GLU A 165 -18.39 -3.56 -9.58
CA GLU A 165 -17.13 -3.64 -10.31
C GLU A 165 -15.92 -3.50 -9.38
N LEU A 166 -15.98 -2.61 -8.38
CA LEU A 166 -14.94 -2.49 -7.37
C LEU A 166 -14.76 -3.80 -6.60
N ALA A 167 -15.86 -4.39 -6.12
CA ALA A 167 -15.86 -5.68 -5.44
C ALA A 167 -15.32 -6.81 -6.32
N ARG A 168 -15.69 -6.84 -7.60
CA ARG A 168 -15.18 -7.82 -8.57
C ARG A 168 -13.66 -7.73 -8.73
N ARG A 169 -13.10 -6.51 -8.78
CA ARG A 169 -11.66 -6.29 -8.90
C ARG A 169 -10.90 -6.64 -7.64
N TRP A 170 -11.44 -6.30 -6.47
CA TRP A 170 -10.78 -6.52 -5.18
C TRP A 170 -10.91 -7.95 -4.65
N ARG A 171 -11.96 -8.69 -5.01
CA ARG A 171 -12.19 -10.04 -4.46
C ARG A 171 -10.98 -10.98 -4.57
N PRO A 172 -10.28 -11.10 -5.72
CA PRO A 172 -9.07 -11.94 -5.79
C PRO A 172 -7.93 -11.45 -4.87
N ILE A 173 -7.78 -10.13 -4.72
CA ILE A 173 -6.77 -9.54 -3.83
C ILE A 173 -7.13 -9.85 -2.37
N LEU A 174 -8.39 -9.62 -1.97
CA LEU A 174 -8.86 -9.90 -0.62
C LEU A 174 -8.69 -11.38 -0.26
N ASN A 175 -8.95 -12.30 -1.20
CA ASN A 175 -8.70 -13.72 -0.99
C ASN A 175 -7.21 -14.02 -0.74
N ALA A 176 -6.29 -13.38 -1.49
CA ALA A 176 -4.85 -13.58 -1.29
C ALA A 176 -4.36 -13.04 0.07
N PHE A 177 -4.95 -11.94 0.54
CA PHE A 177 -4.68 -11.38 1.86
C PHE A 177 -5.28 -12.24 3.00
N ASP A 178 -6.45 -12.85 2.78
CA ASP A 178 -7.04 -13.84 3.69
C ASP A 178 -6.16 -15.09 3.82
N GLU A 179 -5.65 -15.61 2.70
CA GLU A 179 -4.67 -16.71 2.66
C GLU A 179 -3.35 -16.35 3.38
N ALA A 180 -2.99 -15.06 3.41
CA ALA A 180 -1.83 -14.52 4.10
C ALA A 180 -2.07 -14.18 5.59
N ASP A 181 -3.27 -14.42 6.12
CA ASP A 181 -3.70 -14.03 7.48
C ASP A 181 -3.45 -12.53 7.77
N CYS A 182 -3.76 -11.69 6.78
CA CYS A 182 -3.45 -10.26 6.81
C CYS A 182 -4.67 -9.42 6.40
N PHE A 183 -5.13 -8.54 7.29
CA PHE A 183 -6.28 -7.67 7.02
C PHE A 183 -5.91 -6.52 6.10
N VAL A 184 -6.66 -6.37 4.99
CA VAL A 184 -6.57 -5.17 4.14
C VAL A 184 -7.32 -4.03 4.83
N CYS A 185 -6.60 -2.95 5.12
CA CYS A 185 -7.09 -1.76 5.79
C CYS A 185 -7.16 -0.61 4.79
N PHE A 186 -8.35 -0.35 4.25
CA PHE A 186 -8.55 0.78 3.35
C PHE A 186 -8.44 2.10 4.09
N GLU A 187 -7.53 2.97 3.66
CA GLU A 187 -7.54 4.37 4.07
C GLU A 187 -8.66 5.10 3.33
N ILE A 188 -9.61 5.67 4.08
CA ILE A 188 -10.70 6.46 3.50
C ILE A 188 -10.13 7.83 3.11
N HIS A 189 -10.03 8.09 1.81
CA HIS A 189 -9.38 9.27 1.25
C HIS A 189 -10.13 9.82 0.02
N PRO A 190 -10.24 11.14 -0.16
CA PRO A 190 -10.80 11.78 -1.37
C PRO A 190 -10.00 11.52 -2.66
#